data_AF-A0A2T0VCM5-F1
#
_entry.id   AF-A0A2T0VCM5-F1
#
_cell.length_a   1.000
_cell.length_b   1.000
_cell.length_c   1.000
_cell.angle_alpha   90.00
_cell.angle_beta   90.00
_cell.angle_gamma   90.00
#
_symmetry.space_group_name_H-M   'P 1'
#
loop_
_entity.id
_entity.type
_entity.pdbx_description
1 polymer ?
#
loop_
_entity_poly.entity_id
_entity_poly.type
_entity_poly.pdbx_seq_one_letter_code
_entity_poly.pdbx_strand_id
1 'polypeptide(L)' 'MTQLIDGKQLSDQVLQEVASEIALLKGEHDIVPTLAVVLVGEDPASQVYVRNKVKRATEAGMGSI' A
#
# COMPACT_ATOMS: atom_id res chain seq x y z
N MET A 1 29.41 7.14 15.58
CA MET A 1 28.51 7.67 14.54
C MET A 1 27.28 6.80 14.50
N THR A 2 26.09 7.41 14.38
CA THR A 2 24.83 6.66 14.32
C THR A 2 24.33 6.70 12.88
N GLN A 3 23.95 5.56 12.33
CA GLN A 3 23.37 5.46 11.00
C GLN A 3 21.89 5.81 11.06
N LEU A 4 21.43 6.75 10.23
CA LEU A 4 20.01 7.05 10.11
C LEU A 4 19.32 5.90 9.37
N ILE A 5 18.28 5.34 9.96
CA ILE A 5 17.41 4.38 9.29
C ILE A 5 16.33 5.18 8.56
N ASP A 6 16.47 5.29 7.23
CA ASP A 6 15.49 5.96 6.39
C ASP A 6 14.34 5.01 6.04
N GLY A 7 13.33 4.98 6.91
CA GLY A 7 12.13 4.19 6.69
C GLY A 7 11.31 4.60 5.46
N LYS A 8 11.47 5.84 4.98
CA LYS A 8 10.75 6.30 3.78
C LYS A 8 11.35 5.68 2.54
N GLN A 9 12.67 5.76 2.39
CA GLN A 9 13.38 5.11 1.27
C GLN A 9 13.08 3.60 1.25
N LEU A 10 13.15 2.94 2.42
CA LEU A 10 12.82 1.53 2.52
C LEU A 10 11.36 1.24 2.15
N SER A 11 10.40 2.07 2.60
CA SER A 11 8.99 1.88 2.26
C SER A 11 8.71 2.00 0.76
N ASP A 12 9.41 2.90 0.07
CA ASP A 12 9.24 3.09 -1.37
C ASP A 12 9.84 1.90 -2.15
N GLN A 13 10.94 1.30 -1.68
CA GLN A 13 11.49 0.06 -2.26
C GLN A 13 10.50 -1.11 -2.13
N VAL A 14 9.96 -1.33 -0.93
CA VAL A 14 8.98 -2.39 -0.69
C VAL A 14 7.74 -2.23 -1.56
N LEU A 15 7.26 -0.99 -1.75
CA LEU A 15 6.12 -0.73 -2.64
C LEU A 15 6.40 -1.08 -4.10
N GLN A 16 7.63 -0.84 -4.59
CA GLN A 16 8.02 -1.21 -5.95
C GLN A 16 8.10 -2.73 -6.15
N GLU A 17 8.61 -3.45 -5.14
CA GLU A 17 8.65 -4.91 -5.13
C GLU A 17 7.23 -5.49 -5.20
N VAL A 18 6.34 -5.04 -4.31
CA VAL A 18 4.94 -5.47 -4.27
C VAL A 18 4.21 -5.15 -5.58
N ALA A 19 4.45 -3.97 -6.17
CA ALA A 19 3.86 -3.61 -7.46
C ALA A 19 4.28 -4.56 -8.58
N SER A 20 5.53 -5.00 -8.57
CA SER A 20 6.06 -5.96 -9.55
C SER A 20 5.39 -7.33 -9.38
N GLU A 21 5.22 -7.79 -8.14
CA GLU A 21 4.53 -9.06 -7.84
C GLU A 21 3.05 -9.02 -8.25
N ILE A 22 2.35 -7.92 -8.01
CA ILE A 22 0.95 -7.76 -8.44
C ILE A 22 0.84 -7.78 -9.96
N ALA A 23 1.77 -7.13 -10.67
CA ALA A 23 1.80 -7.15 -12.12
C ALA A 23 1.98 -8.57 -12.66
N LEU A 24 2.85 -9.37 -12.04
CA LEU A 24 3.04 -10.79 -12.38
C LEU A 24 1.76 -11.59 -12.12
N LEU A 25 1.17 -11.45 -10.93
CA LEU A 25 -0.05 -12.16 -10.55
C LEU A 25 -1.21 -11.86 -11.50
N LYS A 26 -1.34 -10.61 -11.92
CA LYS A 26 -2.32 -10.20 -12.93
C LYS A 26 -2.01 -10.80 -14.30
N GLY A 27 -0.74 -10.80 -14.72
CA GLY A 27 -0.34 -11.35 -16.01
C GLY A 27 -0.52 -12.87 -16.13
N GLU A 28 -0.24 -13.60 -15.05
CA GLU A 28 -0.27 -15.07 -15.04
C GLU A 28 -1.65 -15.64 -14.72
N HIS A 29 -2.42 -14.94 -13.89
CA HIS A 29 -3.66 -15.48 -13.30
C HIS A 29 -4.88 -14.57 -13.46
N ASP A 30 -4.73 -13.38 -14.05
CA ASP A 30 -5.79 -12.35 -14.13
C ASP A 30 -6.37 -11.96 -12.75
N ILE A 31 -5.55 -12.05 -11.70
CA ILE A 31 -5.92 -11.71 -10.32
C ILE A 31 -5.34 -10.35 -9.95
N VAL A 32 -6.18 -9.47 -9.40
CA VAL A 32 -5.76 -8.20 -8.79
C VAL A 32 -6.14 -8.21 -7.30
N PRO A 33 -5.16 -8.25 -6.38
CA PRO A 33 -5.42 -8.17 -4.95
C PRO A 33 -6.15 -6.88 -4.58
N THR A 34 -7.04 -6.94 -3.59
CA THR A 34 -7.82 -5.79 -3.13
C THR A 34 -7.67 -5.60 -1.63
N LEU A 35 -7.42 -4.36 -1.20
CA LEU A 35 -7.43 -3.95 0.20
C LEU A 35 -8.82 -3.43 0.59
N ALA A 36 -9.49 -4.11 1.52
CA ALA A 36 -10.73 -3.64 2.12
C ALA A 36 -10.45 -2.98 3.48
N VAL A 37 -10.95 -1.76 3.72
CA VAL A 37 -10.73 -1.06 4.99
C VAL A 37 -12.06 -0.66 5.65
N VAL A 38 -12.25 -1.09 6.90
CA VAL A 38 -13.40 -0.68 7.73
C VAL A 38 -12.96 0.40 8.70
N LEU A 39 -13.53 1.59 8.56
CA LEU A 39 -13.36 2.70 9.50
C LEU A 39 -14.63 2.85 10.35
N VAL A 40 -14.45 2.88 11.67
CA VAL A 40 -15.55 3.06 12.63
C VAL A 40 -15.36 4.38 13.37
N GLY A 41 -16.42 5.21 13.36
CA GLY A 41 -16.39 6.55 13.94
C GLY A 41 -15.79 7.60 13.01
N GLU A 42 -15.52 8.79 13.55
CA GLU A 42 -15.17 9.99 12.79
C GLU A 42 -13.84 10.62 13.22
N ASP A 43 -12.95 9.83 13.84
CA ASP A 43 -11.63 10.32 14.25
C ASP A 43 -10.83 10.85 13.04
N PRO A 44 -10.47 12.16 13.01
CA PRO A 44 -9.81 12.76 11.86
C PRO A 44 -8.45 12.13 11.53
N ALA A 45 -7.71 11.69 12.55
CA ALA A 45 -6.42 11.04 12.34
C ALA A 45 -6.59 9.69 11.64
N SER A 46 -7.55 8.88 12.10
CA SER A 46 -7.89 7.60 11.50
C SER A 46 -8.31 7.73 10.04
N GLN A 47 -9.10 8.75 9.68
CA GLN A 47 -9.45 9.04 8.29
C GLN A 47 -8.21 9.28 7.41
N VAL A 48 -7.24 10.06 7.91
CA VAL A 48 -5.98 10.30 7.18
C VAL A 48 -5.17 9.01 7.02
N TYR A 49 -5.07 8.19 8.07
CA TYR A 49 -4.36 6.91 8.01
C TYR A 49 -5.01 5.94 7.01
N VAL A 50 -6.33 5.81 7.02
CA VAL A 50 -7.08 4.97 6.07
C VAL A 50 -6.86 5.48 4.64
N ARG A 51 -6.98 6.79 4.40
CA ARG A 51 -6.72 7.38 3.08
C ARG A 51 -5.30 7.08 2.59
N ASN A 52 -4.30 7.17 3.47
CA ASN A 52 -2.92 6.87 3.09
C ASN A 52 -2.73 5.38 2.78
N LYS A 53 -3.37 4.47 3.52
CA LYS A 53 -3.33 3.02 3.23
C LYS A 53 -3.94 2.71 1.87
N VAL A 54 -5.13 3.26 1.60
CA VAL A 54 -5.81 3.12 0.30
C VAL A 54 -4.92 3.65 -0.81
N LYS A 55 -4.38 4.86 -0.66
CA LYS A 55 -3.49 5.46 -1.66
C LYS A 55 -2.28 4.58 -1.96
N ARG A 56 -1.56 4.09 -0.94
CA ARG A 56 -0.38 3.24 -1.14
C ARG A 56 -0.74 1.90 -1.79
N ALA A 57 -1.87 1.30 -1.43
CA ALA A 57 -2.36 0.07 -2.07
C ALA A 57 -2.63 0.30 -3.58
N THR A 58 -3.29 1.41 -3.93
CA THR A 58 -3.53 1.78 -5.34
C THR A 58 -2.23 2.09 -6.09
N GLU A 59 -1.27 2.77 -5.45
CA GLU A 59 0.06 3.02 -6.02
C GLU A 59 0.82 1.72 -6.32
N ALA A 60 0.63 0.68 -5.50
CA ALA A 60 1.17 -0.66 -5.75
C ALA A 60 0.39 -1.47 -6.80
N GLY A 61 -0.71 -0.93 -7.37
CA GLY A 61 -1.53 -1.62 -8.36
C GLY A 61 -2.61 -2.53 -7.78
N MET A 62 -2.86 -2.48 -6.46
CA MET A 62 -3.99 -3.17 -5.84
C MET A 62 -5.31 -2.42 -6.08
N GLY A 63 -6.42 -3.16 -6.03
CA GLY A 63 -7.74 -2.57 -5.80
C GLY A 63 -7.90 -2.08 -4.36
N SER A 64 -8.87 -1.19 -4.13
CA SER A 64 -9.25 -0.74 -2.79
C SER A 64 -10.76 -0.57 -2.67
N ILE A 65 -11.36 -1.06 -1.58
CA ILE A 65 -12.79 -0.94 -1.27
C ILE A 65 -13.06 -0.54 0.18
#